data_AF-A0A7Y7CJ22-F1
#
_entry.id   AF-A0A7Y7CJ22-F1
#
_cell.length_a   1.000
_cell.length_b   1.000
_cell.length_c   1.000
_cell.angle_alpha   90.00
_cell.angle_beta   90.00
_cell.angle_gamma   90.00
#
_symmetry.space_group_name_H-M   'P 1'
#
loop_
_entity.id
_entity.type
_entity.pdbx_description
1 polymer ?
#
loop_
_entity_poly.entity_id
_entity_poly.type
_entity_poly.pdbx_seq_one_letter_code
_entity_poly.pdbx_strand_id
1 'polypeptide(L)'
;MYAKRLTFLLVTVLFNTFTLTAQNYTQHNWYFTGNDQALIFGKSPEAPPILHQGKVPLNNIGEKLTATDPTTGDLLFYSDGVNIYDGTNQVMVNGGGITSDPTGIQVLSTSPVPGVGNEPLQYMFYRNAAGNILYAIVNTAAQGNRVDGPPAGEVSLGSKNIPTGITNRGDGMIAIGSRDLTEFWLLTQDANT
;
A
#
# COMPACT_ATOMS: atom_id res chain seq x y z
N MET A 1 -43.34 18.64 29.92
CA MET A 1 -41.95 19.18 29.89
C MET A 1 -40.90 18.19 30.42
N TYR A 2 -41.21 17.40 31.46
CA TYR A 2 -40.28 16.41 32.05
C TYR A 2 -39.96 15.20 31.15
N ALA A 3 -40.93 14.66 30.40
CA ALA A 3 -40.69 13.51 29.52
C ALA A 3 -39.63 13.78 28.43
N LYS A 4 -39.64 14.97 27.82
CA LYS A 4 -38.63 15.37 26.81
C LYS A 4 -37.21 15.45 27.39
N ARG A 5 -37.07 15.87 28.65
CA ARG A 5 -35.77 15.94 29.35
C ARG A 5 -35.24 14.56 29.72
N LEU A 6 -36.14 13.64 30.09
CA LEU A 6 -35.80 12.24 30.39
C LEU A 6 -35.39 11.47 29.12
N THR A 7 -36.10 11.67 28.01
CA THR A 7 -35.73 11.09 26.70
C THR A 7 -34.35 11.58 26.24
N PHE A 8 -34.06 12.89 26.39
CA PHE A 8 -32.76 13.44 26.04
C PHE A 8 -31.62 12.83 26.88
N LEU A 9 -31.83 12.66 28.19
CA LEU A 9 -30.87 12.00 29.08
C LEU A 9 -30.64 10.53 28.69
N LEU A 10 -31.70 9.79 28.36
CA LEU A 10 -31.62 8.38 27.96
C LEU A 10 -30.82 8.21 26.66
N VAL A 11 -31.03 9.12 25.69
CA VAL A 11 -30.31 9.16 24.41
C VAL A 11 -28.82 9.46 24.64
N THR A 12 -28.48 10.43 25.51
CA THR A 12 -27.07 10.76 25.81
C THR A 12 -26.33 9.62 26.53
N VAL A 13 -27.01 8.87 27.40
CA VAL A 13 -26.43 7.70 28.10
C VAL A 13 -26.22 6.53 27.12
N LEU A 14 -27.15 6.30 26.18
CA LEU A 14 -27.02 5.27 25.16
C LEU A 14 -25.89 5.55 24.15
N PHE A 15 -25.54 6.82 23.90
CA PHE A 15 -24.44 7.19 23.01
C PHE A 15 -23.05 7.21 23.68
N ASN A 16 -22.96 7.14 25.01
CA ASN A 16 -21.68 7.22 25.74
C ASN A 16 -20.95 5.86 25.91
N THR A 17 -21.57 4.74 25.53
CA THR A 17 -20.99 3.40 25.75
C THR A 17 -20.31 2.79 24.52
N PHE A 18 -20.25 3.51 23.39
CA PHE A 18 -19.59 3.01 22.19
C PHE A 18 -18.13 3.45 22.15
N THR A 19 -17.23 2.54 22.51
CA THR A 19 -15.80 2.70 22.21
C THR A 19 -15.62 2.54 20.70
N LEU A 20 -15.34 3.64 20.00
CA LEU A 20 -14.94 3.59 18.59
C LEU A 20 -13.45 3.23 18.53
N THR A 21 -13.13 2.11 17.89
CA THR A 21 -11.75 1.76 17.55
C THR A 21 -11.47 2.20 16.12
N ALA A 22 -10.40 2.98 15.91
CA ALA A 22 -9.85 3.18 14.58
C ALA A 22 -8.96 1.98 14.27
N GLN A 23 -9.34 1.17 13.27
CA GLN A 23 -8.57 0.00 12.85
C GLN A 23 -7.63 0.42 11.71
N ASN A 24 -6.38 -0.01 11.77
CA ASN A 24 -5.41 0.19 10.70
C ASN A 24 -4.84 -1.15 10.28
N TYR A 25 -5.13 -1.57 9.05
CA TYR A 25 -4.68 -2.84 8.49
C TYR A 25 -3.51 -2.73 7.52
N THR A 26 -2.78 -1.61 7.47
CA THR A 26 -1.65 -1.45 6.52
C THR A 26 -0.57 -2.53 6.62
N GLN A 27 -0.44 -3.18 7.77
CA GLN A 27 0.57 -4.23 8.04
C GLN A 27 -0.02 -5.66 7.98
N HIS A 28 -1.18 -5.84 7.35
CA HIS A 28 -1.92 -7.10 7.39
C HIS A 28 -1.41 -8.17 6.42
N ASN A 29 -0.88 -7.75 5.26
CA ASN A 29 -0.34 -8.65 4.24
C ASN A 29 1.18 -8.56 4.19
N TRP A 30 1.87 -9.69 4.26
CA TRP A 30 3.32 -9.78 4.19
C TRP A 30 3.72 -10.70 3.04
N TYR A 31 4.13 -10.11 1.91
CA TYR A 31 4.60 -10.84 0.73
C TYR A 31 6.13 -10.76 0.68
N PHE A 32 6.80 -11.84 1.12
CA PHE A 32 8.25 -11.91 1.27
C PHE A 32 8.93 -12.68 0.11
N THR A 33 10.26 -12.76 0.15
CA THR A 33 11.12 -13.35 -0.90
C THR A 33 11.11 -14.88 -0.91
N GLY A 34 11.50 -15.49 -2.04
CA GLY A 34 12.03 -16.87 -2.09
C GLY A 34 11.04 -18.04 -2.11
N ASN A 35 9.73 -17.83 -1.95
CA ASN A 35 8.72 -18.89 -2.10
C ASN A 35 7.38 -18.36 -2.63
N ASP A 36 6.40 -19.24 -2.78
CA ASP A 36 5.04 -18.96 -3.28
C ASP A 36 4.02 -18.68 -2.16
N GLN A 37 4.48 -18.31 -0.96
CA GLN A 37 3.64 -18.13 0.23
C GLN A 37 3.68 -16.70 0.76
N ALA A 38 2.53 -16.14 1.11
CA ALA A 38 2.41 -14.90 1.86
C ALA A 38 1.93 -15.19 3.29
N LEU A 39 2.27 -14.32 4.24
CA LEU A 39 1.73 -14.35 5.60
C LEU A 39 0.65 -13.27 5.72
N ILE A 40 -0.57 -13.68 6.06
CA ILE A 40 -1.71 -12.79 6.24
C ILE A 40 -2.10 -12.81 7.71
N PHE A 41 -2.08 -11.66 8.38
CA PHE A 41 -2.46 -11.57 9.79
C PHE A 41 -3.97 -11.64 9.97
N GLY A 42 -4.44 -11.96 11.17
CA GLY A 42 -5.87 -11.91 11.49
C GLY A 42 -6.33 -10.49 11.85
N LYS A 43 -7.61 -10.15 11.58
CA LYS A 43 -8.14 -8.80 11.84
C LYS A 43 -8.56 -8.59 13.30
N SER A 44 -8.71 -9.66 14.07
CA SER A 44 -8.91 -9.61 15.52
C SER A 44 -7.61 -9.95 16.26
N PRO A 45 -7.42 -9.46 17.50
CA PRO A 45 -6.21 -9.70 18.28
C PRO A 45 -5.87 -11.19 18.47
N GLU A 46 -6.88 -12.06 18.50
CA GLU A 46 -6.76 -13.50 18.72
C GLU A 46 -6.70 -14.32 17.43
N ALA A 47 -6.91 -13.70 16.27
CA ALA A 47 -6.96 -14.43 15.01
C ALA A 47 -5.54 -14.86 14.59
N PRO A 48 -5.29 -16.17 14.37
CA PRO A 48 -3.98 -16.66 13.98
C PRO A 48 -3.63 -16.19 12.57
N PRO A 49 -2.35 -15.92 12.28
CA PRO A 49 -1.94 -15.61 10.92
C PRO A 49 -2.04 -16.85 10.02
N ILE A 50 -2.31 -16.63 8.74
CA ILE A 50 -2.52 -17.67 7.72
C ILE A 50 -1.41 -17.59 6.67
N LEU A 51 -0.93 -18.75 6.23
CA LEU A 51 -0.07 -18.85 5.05
C LEU A 51 -0.91 -18.97 3.79
N HIS A 52 -0.95 -17.90 3.00
CA HIS A 52 -1.65 -17.84 1.73
C HIS A 52 -0.74 -18.28 0.58
N GLN A 53 -1.13 -19.31 -0.18
CA GLN A 53 -0.30 -19.89 -1.24
C GLN A 53 -0.53 -19.22 -2.60
N GLY A 54 0.37 -19.48 -3.55
CA GLY A 54 0.18 -19.18 -4.97
C GLY A 54 0.72 -17.82 -5.43
N LYS A 55 1.38 -17.04 -4.56
CA LYS A 55 2.06 -15.81 -5.00
C LYS A 55 3.26 -16.16 -5.88
N VAL A 56 3.67 -15.25 -6.75
CA VAL A 56 4.91 -15.41 -7.52
C VAL A 56 6.12 -15.42 -6.56
N PRO A 57 7.04 -16.39 -6.69
CA PRO A 57 8.32 -16.33 -5.97
C PRO A 57 9.16 -15.13 -6.43
N LEU A 58 9.41 -14.21 -5.50
CA LEU A 58 10.19 -13.02 -5.74
C LEU A 58 11.66 -13.34 -5.42
N ASN A 59 12.49 -13.55 -6.42
CA ASN A 59 13.83 -14.13 -6.24
C ASN A 59 14.99 -13.15 -6.45
N ASN A 60 14.71 -11.92 -6.90
CA ASN A 60 15.75 -10.90 -7.03
C ASN A 60 16.22 -10.39 -5.65
N ILE A 61 17.44 -9.84 -5.62
CA ILE A 61 18.14 -9.49 -4.37
C ILE A 61 17.54 -8.26 -3.68
N GLY A 62 17.09 -7.27 -4.45
CA GLY A 62 16.60 -5.99 -3.93
C GLY A 62 15.38 -6.08 -3.03
N GLU A 63 14.93 -4.95 -2.51
CA GLU A 63 13.75 -4.88 -1.65
C GLU A 63 12.47 -5.44 -2.29
N LYS A 64 11.54 -5.88 -1.43
CA LYS A 64 10.15 -6.23 -1.79
C LYS A 64 9.20 -5.25 -1.12
N LEU A 65 8.11 -4.93 -1.79
CA LEU A 65 7.06 -4.04 -1.27
C LEU A 65 5.72 -4.76 -1.27
N THR A 66 4.93 -4.55 -0.21
CA THR A 66 3.53 -4.97 -0.14
C THR A 66 2.68 -3.75 0.18
N ALA A 67 1.64 -3.52 -0.61
CA ALA A 67 0.65 -2.47 -0.39
C ALA A 67 -0.67 -3.11 0.05
N THR A 68 -1.20 -2.65 1.18
CA THR A 68 -2.43 -3.17 1.79
C THR A 68 -3.43 -2.04 1.97
N ASP A 69 -4.70 -2.31 1.70
CA ASP A 69 -5.78 -1.38 2.00
C ASP A 69 -5.89 -1.16 3.52
N PRO A 70 -5.75 0.07 4.03
CA PRO A 70 -5.77 0.34 5.47
C PRO A 70 -7.12 0.03 6.13
N THR A 71 -8.21 0.03 5.36
CA THR A 71 -9.59 -0.09 5.82
C THR A 71 -10.09 -1.53 5.72
N THR A 72 -9.85 -2.18 4.58
CA THR A 72 -10.30 -3.55 4.36
C THR A 72 -9.26 -4.57 4.77
N GLY A 73 -7.97 -4.24 4.75
CA GLY A 73 -6.87 -5.20 4.94
C GLY A 73 -6.61 -6.06 3.71
N ASP A 74 -7.26 -5.80 2.58
CA ASP A 74 -7.03 -6.55 1.35
C ASP A 74 -5.70 -6.15 0.71
N LEU A 75 -5.08 -7.09 0.00
CA LEU A 75 -3.91 -6.79 -0.82
C LEU A 75 -4.31 -5.85 -1.95
N LEU A 76 -3.61 -4.72 -2.08
CA LEU A 76 -3.71 -3.85 -3.24
C LEU A 76 -2.76 -4.33 -4.34
N PHE A 77 -1.49 -4.54 -3.99
CA PHE A 77 -0.47 -5.11 -4.87
C PHE A 77 0.78 -5.49 -4.06
N TYR A 78 1.65 -6.28 -4.67
CA TYR A 78 3.02 -6.50 -4.16
C TYR A 78 4.03 -6.32 -5.29
N SER A 79 5.29 -6.07 -4.97
CA SER A 79 6.31 -5.83 -5.98
C SER A 79 7.66 -6.35 -5.54
N ASP A 80 8.46 -6.72 -6.54
CA ASP A 80 9.85 -7.07 -6.39
C ASP A 80 10.82 -5.94 -6.80
N GLY A 81 10.30 -4.75 -7.11
CA GLY A 81 11.06 -3.61 -7.61
C GLY A 81 11.27 -3.60 -9.14
N VAL A 82 10.96 -4.69 -9.83
CA VAL A 82 11.00 -4.78 -11.31
C VAL A 82 9.59 -4.93 -11.89
N ASN A 83 8.74 -5.70 -11.21
CA ASN A 83 7.36 -5.95 -11.57
C ASN A 83 6.44 -5.64 -10.38
N ILE A 84 5.28 -5.07 -10.69
CA ILE A 84 4.15 -4.95 -9.78
C ILE A 84 3.19 -6.09 -10.09
N TYR A 85 2.78 -6.81 -9.05
CA TYR A 85 1.88 -7.95 -9.11
C TYR A 85 0.58 -7.63 -8.39
N ASP A 86 -0.53 -8.08 -8.94
CA ASP A 86 -1.86 -7.91 -8.33
C ASP A 86 -2.29 -9.13 -7.52
N GLY A 87 -3.49 -9.07 -6.95
CA GLY A 87 -4.09 -10.17 -6.18
C GLY A 87 -4.48 -11.41 -6.99
N THR A 88 -4.23 -11.45 -8.30
CA THR A 88 -4.30 -12.67 -9.12
C THR A 88 -2.94 -13.38 -9.22
N ASN A 89 -1.91 -12.84 -8.56
CA ASN A 89 -0.53 -13.30 -8.61
C ASN A 89 0.04 -13.31 -10.03
N GLN A 90 -0.40 -12.38 -10.87
CA GLN A 90 0.18 -12.10 -12.19
C GLN A 90 0.79 -10.71 -12.18
N VAL A 91 1.68 -10.43 -13.13
CA VAL A 91 2.17 -9.06 -13.35
C VAL A 91 0.95 -8.20 -13.66
N MET A 92 0.73 -7.17 -12.85
CA MET A 92 -0.36 -6.20 -12.99
C MET A 92 -0.30 -5.60 -14.39
N VAL A 93 -1.45 -5.24 -14.97
CA VAL A 93 -1.49 -4.57 -16.29
C VAL A 93 -0.61 -3.32 -16.24
N ASN A 94 0.30 -3.19 -17.23
CA ASN A 94 1.36 -2.17 -17.30
C ASN A 94 2.39 -2.18 -16.14
N GLY A 95 2.39 -3.20 -15.29
CA GLY A 95 3.16 -3.29 -14.04
C GLY A 95 4.61 -3.77 -14.17
N GLY A 96 5.05 -4.24 -15.34
CA GLY A 96 6.44 -4.68 -15.54
C GLY A 96 7.39 -3.55 -15.94
N GLY A 97 8.71 -3.76 -15.81
CA GLY A 97 9.74 -2.83 -16.27
C GLY A 97 9.88 -1.58 -15.38
N ILE A 98 9.66 -1.74 -14.08
CA ILE A 98 10.03 -0.75 -13.07
C ILE A 98 11.56 -0.68 -13.01
N THR A 99 12.11 0.54 -12.98
CA THR A 99 13.55 0.78 -13.01
C THR A 99 14.11 1.10 -11.62
N SER A 100 13.71 0.35 -10.58
CA SER A 100 14.32 0.49 -9.26
C SER A 100 15.76 -0.04 -9.26
N ASP A 101 16.54 0.30 -8.24
CA ASP A 101 17.81 -0.36 -7.96
C ASP A 101 17.55 -1.84 -7.63
N PRO A 102 18.08 -2.80 -8.41
CA PRO A 102 17.81 -4.22 -8.22
C PRO A 102 18.53 -4.82 -6.99
N THR A 103 19.40 -4.04 -6.34
CA THR A 103 20.19 -4.46 -5.17
C THR A 103 20.00 -3.55 -3.95
N GLY A 104 19.21 -2.49 -4.08
CA GLY A 104 19.00 -1.50 -3.03
C GLY A 104 18.20 -2.03 -1.84
N ILE A 105 18.45 -1.43 -0.68
CA ILE A 105 17.79 -1.74 0.59
C ILE A 105 16.86 -0.56 0.94
N GLN A 106 15.60 -0.83 1.26
CA GLN A 106 14.63 0.24 1.56
C GLN A 106 14.58 1.32 0.46
N VAL A 107 14.55 0.87 -0.80
CA VAL A 107 14.49 1.70 -2.01
C VAL A 107 13.08 1.82 -2.59
N LEU A 108 12.07 1.16 -2.01
CA LEU A 108 10.68 1.16 -2.43
C LEU A 108 9.80 1.75 -1.30
N SER A 109 8.80 2.54 -1.67
CA SER A 109 7.80 3.00 -0.71
C SER A 109 6.45 3.23 -1.40
N THR A 110 5.36 3.28 -0.64
CA THR A 110 4.02 3.44 -1.19
C THR A 110 3.19 4.39 -0.36
N SER A 111 2.30 5.13 -1.00
CA SER A 111 1.29 5.94 -0.33
C SER A 111 0.04 6.09 -1.19
N PRO A 112 -1.13 6.35 -0.59
CA PRO A 112 -2.25 6.90 -1.33
C PRO A 112 -1.87 8.17 -2.07
N VAL A 113 -2.50 8.40 -3.23
CA VAL A 113 -2.41 9.71 -3.91
C VAL A 113 -3.37 10.67 -3.19
N PRO A 114 -2.89 11.78 -2.62
CA PRO A 114 -3.76 12.71 -1.90
C PRO A 114 -4.70 13.46 -2.85
N GLY A 115 -5.84 13.90 -2.33
CA GLY A 115 -6.83 14.71 -3.03
C GLY A 115 -8.14 13.99 -3.32
N VAL A 116 -9.22 14.78 -3.41
CA VAL A 116 -10.58 14.28 -3.69
C VAL A 116 -10.63 13.69 -5.09
N GLY A 117 -11.15 12.46 -5.21
CA GLY A 117 -11.23 11.73 -6.48
C GLY A 117 -10.02 10.83 -6.76
N ASN A 118 -8.99 10.88 -5.91
CA ASN A 118 -7.79 10.04 -6.03
C ASN A 118 -7.80 8.83 -5.09
N GLU A 119 -8.92 8.55 -4.44
CA GLU A 119 -9.08 7.43 -3.51
C GLU A 119 -8.64 6.06 -4.07
N PRO A 120 -8.84 5.71 -5.36
CA PRO A 120 -8.35 4.44 -5.90
C PRO A 120 -6.88 4.47 -6.33
N LEU A 121 -6.19 5.60 -6.19
CA LEU A 121 -4.83 5.76 -6.71
C LEU A 121 -3.79 5.61 -5.60
N GLN A 122 -2.72 4.88 -5.91
CA GLN A 122 -1.58 4.66 -5.03
C GLN A 122 -0.29 5.04 -5.77
N TYR A 123 0.56 5.83 -5.13
CA TYR A 123 1.95 5.97 -5.54
C TYR A 123 2.75 4.75 -5.09
N MET A 124 3.57 4.22 -5.99
CA MET A 124 4.73 3.41 -5.64
C MET A 124 5.98 4.21 -6.00
N PHE A 125 6.69 4.71 -4.98
CA PHE A 125 7.97 5.39 -5.12
C PHE A 125 9.10 4.38 -5.15
N TYR A 126 10.14 4.68 -5.93
CA TYR A 126 11.34 3.86 -5.97
C TYR A 126 12.60 4.66 -6.33
N ARG A 127 13.72 4.27 -5.74
CA ARG A 127 15.05 4.77 -6.09
C ARG A 127 15.65 3.91 -7.21
N ASN A 128 16.17 4.52 -8.27
CA ASN A 128 16.98 3.82 -9.28
C ASN A 128 18.47 3.72 -8.87
N ALA A 129 19.26 2.94 -9.61
CA ALA A 129 20.68 2.77 -9.34
C ALA A 129 21.50 4.08 -9.39
N ALA A 130 21.01 5.11 -10.09
CA ALA A 130 21.63 6.44 -10.14
C ALA A 130 21.24 7.35 -8.95
N GLY A 131 20.44 6.85 -8.00
CA GLY A 131 19.98 7.62 -6.84
C GLY A 131 18.92 8.66 -7.15
N ASN A 132 18.14 8.48 -8.23
CA ASN A 132 16.97 9.29 -8.53
C ASN A 132 15.72 8.61 -7.97
N ILE A 133 14.82 9.40 -7.38
CA ILE A 133 13.50 8.92 -6.97
C ILE A 133 12.53 9.07 -8.13
N LEU A 134 11.93 7.96 -8.51
CA LEU A 134 10.86 7.88 -9.48
C LEU A 134 9.59 7.36 -8.80
N TYR A 135 8.48 7.42 -9.52
CA TYR A 135 7.24 6.79 -9.08
C TYR A 135 6.50 6.10 -10.22
N ALA A 136 5.60 5.21 -9.81
CA ALA A 136 4.48 4.73 -10.60
C ALA A 136 3.15 5.03 -9.90
N ILE A 137 2.06 5.17 -10.67
CA ILE A 137 0.70 5.28 -10.12
C ILE A 137 -0.07 4.00 -10.42
N VAL A 138 -0.49 3.31 -9.37
CA VAL A 138 -1.39 2.16 -9.41
C VAL A 138 -2.83 2.65 -9.22
N ASN A 139 -3.73 2.28 -10.12
CA ASN A 139 -5.17 2.48 -9.99
C ASN A 139 -5.81 1.16 -9.55
N THR A 140 -6.29 1.10 -8.32
CA THR A 140 -6.87 -0.10 -7.70
C THR A 140 -8.32 -0.34 -8.12
N ALA A 141 -9.00 0.64 -8.73
CA ALA A 141 -10.37 0.49 -9.21
C ALA A 141 -10.46 -0.09 -10.63
N ALA A 142 -9.33 -0.21 -11.34
CA ALA A 142 -9.31 -0.81 -12.67
C ALA A 142 -9.48 -2.33 -12.60
N GLN A 143 -10.24 -2.89 -13.56
CA GLN A 143 -10.52 -4.33 -13.59
C GLN A 143 -9.23 -5.18 -13.62
N GLY A 144 -8.22 -4.74 -14.37
CA GLY A 144 -6.90 -5.38 -14.39
C GLY A 144 -6.93 -6.78 -14.99
N ASN A 145 -6.19 -7.72 -14.39
CA ASN A 145 -6.07 -9.10 -14.87
C ASN A 145 -7.29 -9.99 -14.62
N ARG A 146 -8.32 -9.50 -13.92
CA ARG A 146 -9.55 -10.27 -13.65
C ARG A 146 -10.54 -10.10 -14.79
N VAL A 147 -11.16 -11.20 -15.24
CA VAL A 147 -12.27 -11.12 -16.20
C VAL A 147 -13.52 -10.54 -15.54
N ASP A 148 -13.82 -10.97 -14.31
CA ASP A 148 -14.98 -10.56 -13.51
C ASP A 148 -14.62 -10.49 -12.01
N GLY A 149 -15.52 -9.91 -11.20
CA GLY A 149 -15.38 -9.81 -9.74
C GLY A 149 -14.73 -8.50 -9.28
N PRO A 150 -14.21 -8.44 -8.04
CA PRO A 150 -13.55 -7.24 -7.53
C PRO A 150 -12.36 -6.83 -8.40
N PRO A 151 -12.12 -5.53 -8.64
CA PRO A 151 -10.99 -5.05 -9.42
C PRO A 151 -9.63 -5.60 -8.93
N ALA A 152 -8.75 -5.95 -9.87
CA ALA A 152 -7.36 -6.35 -9.54
C ALA A 152 -6.38 -5.18 -9.59
N GLY A 153 -6.77 -4.07 -10.22
CA GLY A 153 -5.95 -2.89 -10.41
C GLY A 153 -5.05 -2.94 -11.64
N GLU A 154 -4.54 -1.78 -12.02
CA GLU A 154 -3.55 -1.61 -13.09
C GLU A 154 -2.56 -0.48 -12.75
N VAL A 155 -1.38 -0.50 -13.36
CA VAL A 155 -0.55 0.71 -13.41
C VAL A 155 -1.13 1.63 -14.48
N SER A 156 -1.44 2.87 -14.09
CA SER A 156 -2.02 3.86 -14.98
C SER A 156 -1.10 4.13 -16.18
N LEU A 157 -1.67 4.19 -17.38
CA LEU A 157 -0.89 4.36 -18.61
C LEU A 157 -0.06 5.66 -18.55
N GLY A 158 1.20 5.59 -18.97
CA GLY A 158 2.11 6.74 -18.96
C GLY A 158 2.50 7.23 -17.56
N SER A 159 2.15 6.50 -16.49
CA SER A 159 2.41 6.88 -15.11
C SER A 159 3.39 5.92 -14.43
N LYS A 160 4.45 5.52 -15.13
CA LYS A 160 5.50 4.62 -14.63
C LYS A 160 6.87 5.17 -14.97
N ASN A 161 7.82 5.01 -14.06
CA ASN A 161 9.19 5.53 -14.16
C ASN A 161 9.20 7.05 -14.33
N ILE A 162 8.28 7.73 -13.63
CA ILE A 162 8.17 9.18 -13.71
C ILE A 162 9.15 9.80 -12.70
N PRO A 163 10.12 10.63 -13.15
CA PRO A 163 11.06 11.25 -12.24
C PRO A 163 10.35 12.28 -11.37
N THR A 164 10.63 12.25 -10.06
CA THR A 164 10.14 13.29 -9.13
C THR A 164 10.98 14.57 -9.19
N GLY A 165 12.18 14.49 -9.77
CA GLY A 165 13.22 15.53 -9.69
C GLY A 165 14.11 15.42 -8.44
N ILE A 166 13.81 14.52 -7.50
CA ILE A 166 14.65 14.25 -6.34
C ILE A 166 15.80 13.33 -6.76
N THR A 167 17.04 13.80 -6.61
CA THR A 167 18.25 13.11 -7.04
C THR A 167 19.27 12.98 -5.91
N ASN A 168 20.37 12.25 -6.16
CA ASN A 168 21.46 12.05 -5.20
C ASN A 168 20.97 11.48 -3.85
N ARG A 169 20.05 10.51 -3.89
CA ARG A 169 19.53 9.82 -2.70
C ARG A 169 20.26 8.49 -2.48
N GLY A 170 20.41 8.11 -1.21
CA GLY A 170 20.86 6.79 -0.77
C GLY A 170 19.68 5.84 -0.56
N ASP A 171 20.00 4.70 0.04
CA ASP A 171 19.03 3.74 0.56
C ASP A 171 18.28 4.32 1.78
N GLY A 172 17.15 3.73 2.18
CA GLY A 172 16.37 4.22 3.33
C GLY A 172 15.32 5.27 2.94
N MET A 173 14.29 4.84 2.22
CA MET A 173 13.11 5.62 1.84
C MET A 173 11.86 5.13 2.57
N ILE A 174 11.05 6.07 3.07
CA ILE A 174 9.77 5.76 3.72
C ILE A 174 8.74 6.86 3.46
N ALA A 175 7.50 6.47 3.21
CA ALA A 175 6.36 7.36 3.17
C ALA A 175 5.64 7.37 4.53
N ILE A 176 5.29 8.56 5.01
CA ILE A 176 4.58 8.76 6.28
C ILE A 176 3.33 9.59 5.98
N GLY A 177 2.16 9.11 6.40
CA GLY A 177 0.89 9.84 6.26
C GLY A 177 0.60 10.76 7.44
N SER A 178 -0.22 11.79 7.20
CA SER A 178 -0.85 12.58 8.24
C SER A 178 -1.82 11.73 9.05
N ARG A 179 -2.26 12.25 10.21
CA ARG A 179 -3.19 11.54 11.10
C ARG A 179 -4.51 11.16 10.41
N ASP A 180 -4.96 12.01 9.49
CA ASP A 180 -6.19 11.86 8.71
C ASP A 180 -5.96 11.28 7.30
N LEU A 181 -4.71 10.92 6.97
CA LEU A 181 -4.32 10.33 5.68
C LEU A 181 -4.67 11.19 4.47
N THR A 182 -4.76 12.51 4.63
CA THR A 182 -4.98 13.46 3.52
C THR A 182 -3.68 14.03 2.98
N GLU A 183 -2.60 13.97 3.76
CA GLU A 183 -1.26 14.43 3.38
C GLU A 183 -0.24 13.33 3.62
N PHE A 184 0.83 13.33 2.83
CA PHE A 184 1.90 12.33 2.93
C PHE A 184 3.26 13.00 2.72
N TRP A 185 4.25 12.56 3.48
CA TRP A 185 5.64 12.96 3.35
C TRP A 185 6.47 11.76 2.91
N LEU A 186 7.28 11.96 1.88
CA LEU A 186 8.30 10.99 1.49
C LEU A 186 9.63 11.42 2.11
N LEU A 187 10.16 10.59 3.01
CA LEU A 187 11.46 10.78 3.64
C LEU A 187 12.48 9.92 2.89
N THR A 188 13.63 10.51 2.57
CA THR A 188 14.72 9.86 1.83
C THR A 188 16.06 10.28 2.41
N GLN A 189 17.04 9.38 2.44
CA GLN A 189 18.40 9.71 2.84
C GLN A 189 19.21 10.34 1.70
N ASP A 190 20.08 11.30 2.03
CA ASP A 190 21.10 11.78 1.09
C ASP A 190 22.12 10.66 0.81
N ALA A 191 22.62 10.56 -0.42
CA ALA A 191 23.60 9.53 -0.76
C ALA A 191 24.95 9.72 -0.03
N ASN A 192 25.25 10.94 0.44
CA ASN A 192 26.58 11.32 0.90
C ASN A 192 26.68 11.62 2.41
N THR A 193 25.59 11.55 3.16
CA THR A 193 25.54 11.90 4.61
C THR A 193 24.60 10.98 5.37
#